data_AF-A0A2N9EDA9-F1
#
_entry.id   AF-A0A2N9EDA9-F1
#
_cell.length_a   1.000
_cell.length_b   1.000
_cell.length_c   1.000
_cell.angle_alpha   90.00
_cell.angle_beta   90.00
_cell.angle_gamma   90.00
#
_symmetry.space_group_name_H-M   'P 1'
#
loop_
_entity.id
_entity.type
_entity.pdbx_description
1 polymer ?
#
loop_
_entity_poly.entity_id
_entity_poly.type
_entity_poly.pdbx_seq_one_letter_code
_entity_poly.pdbx_strand_id
1 'polypeptide(L)'
;MLLLPGDLSYADFLQHLWDSFGRLVEPLASQRPWMVTQGNHEVERIPLIHQEPFTAYNSRWHMPFEESGSDSNLYYSFNVAGVHVIMLGSYTDFDSNSPQYQWLQADLGKIDRSKTPWIYVLIHAPWYNSNTAHQGEKESVDMKAAMEELLYKARVDVVFAGHVHAYERFTRVYNGNADNCGPVYINIGDGGNREGLASKYQNPKPDISLFREASFGHGELNVVNATHALWTWHRNDDDEAVVSESIWLTSLSSNPACKVQN
;
A
#
# COMPACT_ATOMS: atom_id res chain seq x y z
N MET A 1 -3.71 -10.29 10.83
CA MET A 1 -3.66 -8.81 10.73
C MET A 1 -4.25 -8.44 9.39
N LEU A 2 -4.87 -7.27 9.29
CA LEU A 2 -5.39 -6.71 8.04
C LEU A 2 -4.63 -5.42 7.74
N LEU A 3 -4.24 -5.25 6.48
CA LEU A 3 -3.54 -4.06 5.99
C LEU A 3 -4.44 -3.38 4.97
N LEU A 4 -4.75 -2.10 5.17
CA LEU A 4 -5.64 -1.35 4.27
C LEU A 4 -4.91 -0.12 3.70
N PRO A 5 -4.67 -0.08 2.38
CA PRO A 5 -3.98 1.03 1.74
C PRO A 5 -4.91 2.22 1.47
N GLY A 6 -5.66 2.72 2.47
CA GLY A 6 -6.52 3.91 2.35
C GLY A 6 -7.92 3.67 1.76
N ASP A 7 -8.68 4.76 1.65
CA ASP A 7 -10.09 4.81 1.23
C ASP A 7 -10.99 3.88 2.03
N LEU A 8 -11.16 4.23 3.31
CA LEU A 8 -11.75 3.34 4.30
C LEU A 8 -13.28 3.33 4.23
N SER A 9 -13.90 4.48 4.49
CA SER A 9 -15.35 4.54 4.71
C SER A 9 -16.14 5.13 3.55
N TYR A 10 -15.48 5.86 2.64
CA TYR A 10 -16.14 6.72 1.64
C TYR A 10 -17.21 7.62 2.28
N ALA A 11 -16.96 8.10 3.51
CA ALA A 11 -17.87 8.98 4.20
C ALA A 11 -18.09 10.27 3.40
N ASP A 12 -17.05 10.78 2.74
CA ASP A 12 -17.09 11.94 1.84
C ASP A 12 -17.95 13.06 2.43
N PHE A 13 -17.55 13.52 3.61
CA PHE A 13 -18.21 14.58 4.39
C PHE A 13 -19.52 14.16 5.09
N LEU A 14 -20.11 13.01 4.78
CA LEU A 14 -21.24 12.42 5.52
C LEU A 14 -20.74 11.62 6.73
N GLN A 15 -20.33 12.35 7.78
CA GLN A 15 -19.58 11.79 8.92
C GLN A 15 -20.20 10.58 9.64
N HIS A 16 -21.53 10.42 9.62
CA HIS A 16 -22.19 9.25 10.20
C HIS A 16 -21.83 7.92 9.50
N LEU A 17 -21.33 7.98 8.26
CA LEU A 17 -20.86 6.80 7.52
C LEU A 17 -19.58 6.22 8.12
N TRP A 18 -18.74 7.01 8.81
CA TRP A 18 -17.62 6.48 9.58
C TRP A 18 -18.10 5.55 10.71
N ASP A 19 -19.21 5.88 11.38
CA ASP A 19 -19.79 5.03 12.43
C ASP A 19 -20.44 3.78 11.85
N SER A 20 -21.02 3.88 10.66
CA SER A 20 -21.53 2.71 9.92
C SER A 20 -20.38 1.78 9.51
N PHE A 21 -19.28 2.32 8.98
CA PHE A 21 -18.09 1.55 8.63
C PHE A 21 -17.47 0.88 9.87
N GLY A 22 -17.30 1.62 10.96
CA GLY A 22 -16.79 1.07 12.22
C GLY A 22 -17.62 -0.11 12.74
N ARG A 23 -18.95 0.00 12.72
CA ARG A 23 -19.86 -1.09 13.10
C ARG A 23 -19.82 -2.27 12.13
N LEU A 24 -19.65 -2.02 10.83
CA LEU A 24 -19.51 -3.07 9.82
C LEU A 24 -18.25 -3.90 10.06
N VAL A 25 -17.12 -3.26 10.37
CA VAL A 25 -15.83 -3.94 10.52
C VAL A 25 -15.55 -4.44 11.94
N GLU A 26 -16.32 -4.00 12.95
CA GLU A 26 -16.15 -4.34 14.37
C GLU A 26 -15.93 -5.85 14.63
N PRO A 27 -16.70 -6.79 14.03
CA PRO A 27 -16.50 -8.22 14.28
C PRO A 27 -15.11 -8.72 13.89
N LEU A 28 -14.47 -8.08 12.91
CA LEU A 28 -13.12 -8.42 12.45
C LEU A 28 -12.05 -7.59 13.17
N ALA A 29 -12.29 -6.29 13.34
CA ALA A 29 -11.35 -5.34 13.95
C ALA A 29 -11.17 -5.54 15.45
N SER A 30 -12.18 -6.06 16.15
CA SER A 30 -12.08 -6.43 17.57
C SER A 30 -11.21 -7.67 17.82
N GLN A 31 -10.94 -8.50 16.79
CA GLN A 31 -10.25 -9.79 16.94
C GLN A 31 -8.85 -9.81 16.33
N ARG A 32 -8.56 -8.92 15.37
CA ARG A 32 -7.27 -8.87 14.67
C ARG A 32 -6.86 -7.41 14.51
N PRO A 33 -5.56 -7.07 14.58
CA PRO A 33 -5.11 -5.72 14.29
C PRO A 33 -5.42 -5.31 12.85
N TRP A 34 -5.92 -4.09 12.69
CA TRP A 34 -6.12 -3.40 11.42
C TRP A 34 -5.10 -2.27 11.35
N MET A 35 -4.22 -2.35 10.37
CA MET A 35 -3.22 -1.33 10.11
C MET A 35 -3.65 -0.61 8.84
N VAL A 36 -3.91 0.69 8.94
CA VAL A 36 -4.49 1.49 7.86
C VAL A 36 -3.59 2.66 7.52
N THR A 37 -3.50 3.02 6.25
CA THR A 37 -3.03 4.35 5.84
C THR A 37 -4.23 5.15 5.33
N GLN A 38 -4.01 6.43 5.03
CA GLN A 38 -5.03 7.31 4.47
C GLN A 38 -5.08 7.23 2.93
N GLY A 39 -6.25 7.45 2.35
CA GLY A 39 -6.46 7.72 0.92
C GLY A 39 -7.03 9.12 0.67
N ASN A 40 -7.37 9.46 -0.57
CA ASN A 40 -7.96 10.77 -0.88
C ASN A 40 -9.31 10.95 -0.19
N HIS A 41 -10.08 9.88 0.02
CA HIS A 41 -11.39 9.96 0.67
C HIS A 41 -11.29 10.25 2.19
N GLU A 42 -10.10 10.13 2.79
CA GLU A 42 -9.86 10.51 4.19
C GLU A 42 -9.48 11.98 4.37
N VAL A 43 -9.16 12.72 3.30
CA VAL A 43 -8.70 14.12 3.38
C VAL A 43 -9.75 15.02 4.03
N GLU A 44 -11.04 14.75 3.80
CA GLU A 44 -12.23 15.40 4.38
C GLU A 44 -11.99 16.76 5.07
N ARG A 45 -11.91 17.83 4.28
CA ARG A 45 -11.96 19.22 4.79
C ARG A 45 -13.37 19.78 4.65
N ILE A 46 -14.12 19.87 5.75
CA ILE A 46 -15.49 20.41 5.76
C ILE A 46 -15.42 21.94 5.82
N PRO A 47 -15.75 22.67 4.74
CA PRO A 47 -15.63 24.13 4.74
C PRO A 47 -16.42 24.76 5.89
N LEU A 48 -15.80 25.72 6.58
CA LEU A 48 -16.40 26.51 7.68
C LEU A 48 -16.72 25.75 8.98
N ILE A 49 -16.67 24.42 8.99
CA ILE A 49 -17.02 23.59 10.16
C ILE A 49 -15.80 22.82 10.67
N HIS A 50 -14.98 22.27 9.77
CA HIS A 50 -13.78 21.52 10.12
C HIS A 50 -12.73 21.60 9.00
N GLN A 51 -11.76 22.51 9.12
CA GLN A 51 -10.81 22.80 8.04
C GLN A 51 -9.58 21.88 8.04
N GLU A 52 -9.27 21.27 9.18
CA GLU A 52 -8.12 20.35 9.28
C GLU A 52 -8.45 19.02 8.57
N PRO A 53 -7.59 18.59 7.63
CA PRO A 53 -7.79 17.33 6.92
C PRO A 53 -7.56 16.12 7.82
N PHE A 54 -8.03 14.94 7.39
CA PHE A 54 -7.79 13.66 8.05
C PHE A 54 -8.31 13.56 9.49
N THR A 55 -9.20 14.45 9.90
CA THR A 55 -9.68 14.51 11.29
C THR A 55 -10.39 13.23 11.70
N ALA A 56 -11.32 12.76 10.87
CA ALA A 56 -12.05 11.53 11.15
C ALA A 56 -11.12 10.31 11.17
N TYR A 57 -10.19 10.22 10.21
CA TYR A 57 -9.16 9.19 10.16
C TYR A 57 -8.31 9.17 11.45
N ASN A 58 -7.70 10.31 11.81
CA ASN A 58 -6.83 10.42 12.98
C ASN A 58 -7.55 10.20 14.32
N SER A 59 -8.85 10.53 14.37
CA SER A 59 -9.65 10.35 15.60
C SER A 59 -10.15 8.92 15.79
N ARG A 60 -10.21 8.12 14.72
CA ARG A 60 -10.81 6.77 14.75
C ARG A 60 -9.78 5.65 14.62
N TRP A 61 -8.66 5.92 13.96
CA TRP A 61 -7.62 4.93 13.67
C TRP A 61 -6.29 5.40 14.25
N HIS A 62 -5.94 4.85 15.42
CA HIS A 62 -4.67 5.14 16.10
C HIS A 62 -3.61 4.13 15.69
N MET A 63 -2.68 4.57 14.83
CA MET A 63 -1.57 3.77 14.34
C MET A 63 -0.31 4.01 15.17
N PRO A 64 0.67 3.08 15.18
CA PRO A 64 1.86 3.15 16.04
C PRO A 64 2.92 4.11 15.50
N PHE A 65 2.53 5.36 15.19
CA PHE A 65 3.43 6.33 14.56
C PHE A 65 4.52 6.79 15.51
N GLU A 66 4.19 7.04 16.78
CA GLU A 66 5.17 7.45 17.80
C GLU A 66 6.22 6.35 18.04
N GLU A 67 5.80 5.09 18.13
CA GLU A 67 6.69 3.94 18.31
C GLU A 67 7.63 3.73 17.12
N SER A 68 7.19 4.10 15.91
CA SER A 68 8.02 4.12 14.70
C SER A 68 8.91 5.35 14.58
N GLY A 69 8.82 6.29 15.52
CA GLY A 69 9.54 7.57 15.49
C GLY A 69 9.08 8.52 14.38
N SER A 70 7.85 8.33 13.88
CA SER A 70 7.15 9.28 13.02
C SER A 70 6.48 10.36 13.89
N ASP A 71 6.29 11.54 13.32
CA ASP A 71 5.55 12.65 13.91
C ASP A 71 4.08 12.70 13.47
N SER A 72 3.63 11.73 12.66
CA SER A 72 2.31 11.75 12.04
C SER A 72 1.68 10.36 11.94
N ASN A 73 0.40 10.27 12.30
CA ASN A 73 -0.42 9.06 12.13
C ASN A 73 -0.71 8.70 10.65
N LEU A 74 -0.27 9.53 9.70
CA LEU A 74 -0.43 9.33 8.25
C LEU A 74 0.68 8.48 7.63
N TYR A 75 1.82 8.32 8.31
CA TYR A 75 2.93 7.47 7.88
C TYR A 75 3.67 6.90 9.09
N TYR A 76 3.93 5.61 9.09
CA TYR A 76 4.50 4.90 10.24
C TYR A 76 5.02 3.53 9.82
N SER A 77 5.76 2.86 10.70
CA SER A 77 6.27 1.51 10.46
C SER A 77 6.03 0.60 11.66
N PHE A 78 6.09 -0.71 11.45
CA PHE A 78 6.04 -1.69 12.54
C PHE A 78 6.67 -3.02 12.11
N ASN A 79 7.11 -3.80 13.10
CA ASN A 79 7.64 -5.13 12.89
C ASN A 79 6.62 -6.19 13.30
N VAL A 80 6.43 -7.20 12.46
CA VAL A 80 5.59 -8.36 12.77
C VAL A 80 6.16 -9.62 12.14
N ALA A 81 6.40 -10.66 12.95
CA ALA A 81 6.79 -12.00 12.48
C ALA A 81 7.92 -12.04 11.41
N GLY A 82 8.99 -11.25 11.58
CA GLY A 82 10.11 -11.21 10.63
C GLY A 82 9.88 -10.31 9.40
N VAL A 83 8.86 -9.48 9.45
CA VAL A 83 8.52 -8.49 8.42
C VAL A 83 8.60 -7.11 9.04
N HIS A 84 9.25 -6.19 8.33
CA HIS A 84 9.15 -4.76 8.58
C HIS A 84 8.13 -4.17 7.59
N VAL A 85 7.05 -3.59 8.10
CA VAL A 85 5.98 -2.99 7.28
C VAL A 85 6.05 -1.48 7.43
N ILE A 86 6.03 -0.78 6.30
CA ILE A 86 6.08 0.68 6.21
C ILE A 86 4.77 1.14 5.56
N MET A 87 4.07 2.05 6.23
CA MET A 87 2.85 2.68 5.76
C MET A 87 3.20 4.11 5.38
N LEU A 88 3.07 4.47 4.10
CA LEU A 88 3.38 5.80 3.60
C LEU A 88 2.09 6.59 3.33
N GLY A 89 2.17 7.90 3.51
CA GLY A 89 1.10 8.84 3.27
C GLY A 89 1.20 9.45 1.87
N SER A 90 0.34 9.01 0.95
CA SER A 90 0.25 9.58 -0.40
C SER A 90 -0.27 11.02 -0.43
N TYR A 91 -1.11 11.45 0.53
CA TYR A 91 -1.73 12.79 0.55
C TYR A 91 -1.23 13.69 1.69
N THR A 92 0.01 13.47 2.10
CA THR A 92 0.81 14.40 2.93
C THR A 92 2.10 14.73 2.19
N ASP A 93 2.82 15.76 2.63
CA ASP A 93 4.07 16.15 1.97
C ASP A 93 5.06 14.98 1.90
N PHE A 94 5.65 14.76 0.72
CA PHE A 94 6.55 13.64 0.41
C PHE A 94 7.79 14.07 -0.36
N ASP A 95 8.00 15.37 -0.60
CA ASP A 95 9.24 15.84 -1.22
C ASP A 95 10.46 15.60 -0.30
N SER A 96 11.66 15.74 -0.84
CA SER A 96 12.90 15.42 -0.11
C SER A 96 13.16 16.24 1.15
N ASN A 97 12.47 17.36 1.34
CA ASN A 97 12.53 18.18 2.55
C ASN A 97 11.38 17.89 3.53
N SER A 98 10.40 17.08 3.14
CA SER A 98 9.25 16.73 3.99
C SER A 98 9.66 15.91 5.21
N PRO A 99 8.93 16.03 6.33
CA PRO A 99 9.12 15.16 7.50
C PRO A 99 8.98 13.68 7.15
N GLN A 100 8.01 13.31 6.31
CA GLN A 100 7.80 11.94 5.85
C GLN A 100 9.03 11.37 5.13
N TYR A 101 9.65 12.11 4.21
CA TYR A 101 10.82 11.64 3.47
C TYR A 101 12.02 11.41 4.39
N GLN A 102 12.28 12.36 5.29
CA GLN A 102 13.38 12.27 6.25
C GLN A 102 13.16 11.10 7.23
N TRP A 103 11.93 10.94 7.70
CA TRP A 103 11.53 9.80 8.53
C TRP A 103 11.75 8.48 7.79
N LEU A 104 11.27 8.35 6.54
CA LEU A 104 11.44 7.14 5.74
C LEU A 104 12.93 6.78 5.56
N GLN A 105 13.77 7.76 5.24
CA GLN A 105 15.22 7.52 5.13
C GLN A 105 15.81 7.00 6.46
N ALA A 106 15.41 7.58 7.60
CA ALA A 106 15.87 7.17 8.92
C ALA A 106 15.32 5.78 9.32
N ASP A 107 14.08 5.46 8.99
CA ASP A 107 13.43 4.19 9.26
C ASP A 107 14.09 3.05 8.47
N LEU A 108 14.27 3.23 7.15
CA LEU A 108 14.96 2.27 6.29
C LEU A 108 16.40 2.00 6.74
N GLY A 109 17.11 3.04 7.23
CA GLY A 109 18.47 2.91 7.75
C GLY A 109 18.60 2.09 9.04
N LYS A 110 17.51 1.88 9.78
CA LYS A 110 17.49 1.11 11.03
C LYS A 110 17.17 -0.37 10.83
N ILE A 111 16.75 -0.77 9.63
CA ILE A 111 16.27 -2.13 9.36
C ILE A 111 17.41 -3.14 9.43
N ASP A 112 17.34 -4.02 10.42
CA ASP A 112 18.22 -5.19 10.54
C ASP A 112 17.60 -6.38 9.80
N ARG A 113 18.05 -6.64 8.57
CA ARG A 113 17.54 -7.74 7.72
C ARG A 113 17.79 -9.14 8.30
N SER A 114 18.62 -9.29 9.35
CA SER A 114 18.74 -10.57 10.06
C SER A 114 17.55 -10.86 10.98
N LYS A 115 16.83 -9.80 11.40
CA LYS A 115 15.61 -9.88 12.22
C LYS A 115 14.35 -9.77 11.39
N THR A 116 14.36 -8.84 10.43
CA THR A 116 13.25 -8.58 9.50
C THR A 116 13.73 -8.77 8.06
N PRO A 117 13.85 -10.02 7.59
CA PRO A 117 14.28 -10.31 6.22
C PRO A 117 13.35 -9.69 5.17
N TRP A 118 12.07 -9.53 5.49
CA TRP A 118 11.07 -8.93 4.59
C TRP A 118 10.84 -7.45 4.88
N ILE A 119 10.74 -6.66 3.82
CA ILE A 119 10.23 -5.29 3.88
C ILE A 119 9.06 -5.14 2.92
N TYR A 120 7.90 -4.74 3.46
CA TYR A 120 6.73 -4.40 2.65
C TYR A 120 6.35 -2.94 2.87
N VAL A 121 5.95 -2.28 1.79
CA VAL A 121 5.50 -0.88 1.83
C VAL A 121 4.05 -0.82 1.37
N LEU A 122 3.25 0.02 2.02
CA LEU A 122 1.90 0.34 1.60
C LEU A 122 1.80 1.83 1.28
N ILE A 123 1.22 2.13 0.13
CA ILE A 123 0.88 3.46 -0.35
C ILE A 123 -0.59 3.45 -0.77
N HIS A 124 -1.26 4.61 -0.84
CA HIS A 124 -2.60 4.63 -1.42
C HIS A 124 -2.52 4.73 -2.94
N ALA A 125 -1.90 5.79 -3.45
CA ALA A 125 -1.80 6.05 -4.89
C ALA A 125 -0.68 5.22 -5.55
N PRO A 126 -0.98 4.39 -6.58
CA PRO A 126 -0.01 3.47 -7.15
C PRO A 126 1.04 4.14 -8.05
N TRP A 127 2.31 3.82 -7.83
CA TRP A 127 3.44 4.30 -8.65
C TRP A 127 3.55 3.63 -10.03
N TYR A 128 2.96 2.44 -10.17
CA TYR A 128 2.83 1.71 -11.42
C TYR A 128 1.36 1.30 -11.58
N ASN A 129 0.77 1.70 -12.69
CA ASN A 129 -0.64 1.47 -12.99
C ASN A 129 -0.84 1.46 -14.51
N SER A 130 -1.38 0.37 -15.07
CA SER A 130 -1.74 0.32 -16.49
C SER A 130 -3.23 0.54 -16.72
N ASN A 131 -4.03 0.72 -15.66
CA ASN A 131 -5.41 1.18 -15.78
C ASN A 131 -5.44 2.64 -16.27
N THR A 132 -6.46 3.02 -17.04
CA THR A 132 -6.61 4.41 -17.50
C THR A 132 -7.09 5.35 -16.39
N ALA A 133 -7.67 4.83 -15.32
CA ALA A 133 -8.02 5.61 -14.13
C ALA A 133 -6.75 6.05 -13.38
N HIS A 134 -6.78 7.24 -12.77
CA HIS A 134 -5.73 7.77 -11.90
C HIS A 134 -4.34 7.92 -12.57
N GLN A 135 -4.31 8.15 -13.88
CA GLN A 135 -3.07 8.41 -14.61
C GLN A 135 -2.60 9.86 -14.41
N GLY A 136 -1.32 10.05 -14.13
CA GLY A 136 -0.71 11.38 -14.06
C GLY A 136 -0.99 12.17 -12.79
N GLU A 137 -1.58 11.55 -11.77
CA GLU A 137 -1.79 12.18 -10.47
C GLU A 137 -0.47 12.44 -9.75
N LYS A 138 -0.41 13.57 -9.03
CA LYS A 138 0.81 14.04 -8.34
C LYS A 138 1.30 13.01 -7.33
N GLU A 139 0.38 12.42 -6.59
CA GLU A 139 0.61 11.42 -5.55
C GLU A 139 1.16 10.11 -6.11
N SER A 140 0.94 9.84 -7.40
CA SER A 140 1.51 8.68 -8.10
C SER A 140 2.85 9.02 -8.77
N VAL A 141 2.93 10.15 -9.48
CA VAL A 141 4.08 10.53 -10.30
C VAL A 141 5.19 11.15 -9.46
N ASP A 142 4.87 12.17 -8.67
CA ASP A 142 5.88 12.95 -7.94
C ASP A 142 6.37 12.19 -6.71
N MET A 143 5.48 11.45 -6.03
CA MET A 143 5.87 10.63 -4.87
C MET A 143 6.82 9.51 -5.29
N LYS A 144 6.55 8.85 -6.42
CA LYS A 144 7.47 7.88 -7.02
C LYS A 144 8.81 8.53 -7.34
N ALA A 145 8.80 9.67 -8.01
CA ALA A 145 10.02 10.39 -8.37
C ALA A 145 10.86 10.78 -7.13
N ALA A 146 10.20 11.09 -6.00
CA ALA A 146 10.87 11.39 -4.75
C ALA A 146 11.42 10.13 -4.06
N MET A 147 10.60 9.07 -3.90
CA MET A 147 10.86 8.00 -2.92
C MET A 147 11.24 6.64 -3.53
N GLU A 148 11.05 6.40 -4.83
CA GLU A 148 11.32 5.09 -5.44
C GLU A 148 12.77 4.63 -5.24
N GLU A 149 13.73 5.55 -5.37
CA GLU A 149 15.15 5.24 -5.15
C GLU A 149 15.44 4.80 -3.70
N LEU A 150 14.76 5.39 -2.70
CA LEU A 150 14.92 4.99 -1.30
C LEU A 150 14.47 3.53 -1.11
N LEU A 151 13.30 3.18 -1.64
CA LEU A 151 12.75 1.82 -1.54
C LEU A 151 13.61 0.81 -2.29
N TYR A 152 14.11 1.18 -3.47
CA TYR A 152 15.00 0.35 -4.27
C TYR A 152 16.32 0.07 -3.53
N LYS A 153 16.99 1.10 -3.01
CA LYS A 153 18.25 0.95 -2.25
C LYS A 153 18.07 0.12 -0.98
N ALA A 154 16.94 0.27 -0.30
CA ALA A 154 16.60 -0.54 0.86
C ALA A 154 16.21 -1.98 0.52
N ARG A 155 16.09 -2.32 -0.77
CA ARG A 155 15.65 -3.63 -1.27
C ARG A 155 14.30 -4.01 -0.68
N VAL A 156 13.33 -3.11 -0.82
CA VAL A 156 11.91 -3.37 -0.51
C VAL A 156 11.41 -4.52 -1.37
N ASP A 157 10.76 -5.49 -0.74
CA ASP A 157 10.36 -6.72 -1.41
C ASP A 157 9.09 -6.52 -2.25
N VAL A 158 8.08 -5.87 -1.66
CA VAL A 158 6.77 -5.62 -2.26
C VAL A 158 6.25 -4.25 -1.85
N VAL A 159 5.62 -3.55 -2.79
CA VAL A 159 4.81 -2.34 -2.56
C VAL A 159 3.37 -2.68 -2.89
N PHE A 160 2.47 -2.51 -1.93
CA PHE A 160 1.02 -2.62 -2.12
C PHE A 160 0.41 -1.23 -2.25
N ALA A 161 -0.51 -1.08 -3.20
CA ALA A 161 -1.22 0.16 -3.45
C ALA A 161 -2.74 -0.06 -3.51
N GLY A 162 -3.52 0.95 -3.12
CA GLY A 162 -4.97 0.99 -3.26
C GLY A 162 -5.40 1.79 -4.49
N HIS A 163 -6.36 2.69 -4.27
CA HIS A 163 -6.82 3.77 -5.17
C HIS A 163 -7.48 3.34 -6.48
N VAL A 164 -6.76 2.60 -7.32
CA VAL A 164 -7.31 2.09 -8.59
C VAL A 164 -8.23 0.91 -8.28
N HIS A 165 -9.52 1.03 -8.61
CA HIS A 165 -10.55 0.01 -8.34
C HIS A 165 -10.46 -1.21 -9.27
N ALA A 166 -9.30 -1.86 -9.26
CA ALA A 166 -8.99 -3.09 -9.97
C ALA A 166 -7.73 -3.72 -9.36
N TYR A 167 -7.56 -5.02 -9.60
CA TYR A 167 -6.34 -5.72 -9.23
C TYR A 167 -5.30 -5.63 -10.36
N GLU A 168 -4.05 -5.32 -10.03
CA GLU A 168 -2.94 -5.39 -10.99
C GLU A 168 -1.63 -5.76 -10.29
N ARG A 169 -0.92 -6.76 -10.82
CA ARG A 169 0.41 -7.15 -10.37
C ARG A 169 1.44 -6.94 -11.46
N PHE A 170 2.52 -6.28 -11.07
CA PHE A 170 3.69 -6.07 -11.90
C PHE A 170 4.77 -7.12 -11.66
N THR A 171 5.75 -7.18 -12.56
CA THR A 171 7.03 -7.84 -12.29
C THR A 171 7.81 -7.07 -11.21
N ARG A 172 9.06 -7.44 -10.95
CA ARG A 172 9.98 -6.58 -10.19
C ARG A 172 10.38 -5.39 -11.07
N VAL A 173 10.13 -4.16 -10.60
CA VAL A 173 10.31 -2.95 -11.41
C VAL A 173 11.16 -1.93 -10.68
N TYR A 174 12.00 -1.23 -11.43
CA TYR A 174 12.66 -0.01 -10.99
C TYR A 174 12.80 0.96 -12.16
N ASN A 175 12.50 2.24 -11.91
CA ASN A 175 12.66 3.31 -12.89
C ASN A 175 12.02 2.98 -14.26
N GLY A 176 10.79 2.46 -14.23
CA GLY A 176 10.02 2.13 -15.45
C GLY A 176 10.36 0.79 -16.11
N ASN A 177 11.39 0.08 -15.65
CA ASN A 177 11.92 -1.10 -16.33
C ASN A 177 11.88 -2.34 -15.43
N ALA A 178 11.75 -3.52 -16.05
CA ALA A 178 11.89 -4.78 -15.33
C ALA A 178 13.32 -4.88 -14.74
N ASP A 179 13.42 -5.09 -13.43
CA ASP A 179 14.67 -5.19 -12.69
C ASP A 179 14.51 -6.24 -11.59
N ASN A 180 15.31 -7.31 -11.63
CA ASN A 180 15.23 -8.41 -10.66
C ASN A 180 15.53 -8.01 -9.20
N CYS A 181 16.06 -6.81 -8.98
CA CYS A 181 16.33 -6.22 -7.67
C CYS A 181 15.35 -5.11 -7.27
N GLY A 182 14.39 -4.77 -8.13
CA GLY A 182 13.30 -3.86 -7.80
C GLY A 182 12.21 -4.53 -6.95
N PRO A 183 11.34 -3.76 -6.28
CA PRO A 183 10.15 -4.28 -5.62
C PRO A 183 9.17 -4.89 -6.62
N VAL A 184 8.38 -5.86 -6.17
CA VAL A 184 7.13 -6.22 -6.86
C VAL A 184 6.09 -5.16 -6.50
N TYR A 185 5.34 -4.65 -7.47
CA TYR A 185 4.22 -3.72 -7.23
C TYR A 185 2.90 -4.47 -7.40
N ILE A 186 1.98 -4.28 -6.44
CA ILE A 186 0.66 -4.90 -6.42
C ILE A 186 -0.38 -3.82 -6.10
N ASN A 187 -1.24 -3.53 -7.07
CA ASN A 187 -2.41 -2.68 -6.88
C ASN A 187 -3.59 -3.57 -6.47
N ILE A 188 -4.20 -3.24 -5.35
CA ILE A 188 -5.29 -3.97 -4.69
C ILE A 188 -6.34 -2.98 -4.14
N GLY A 189 -6.75 -2.02 -4.99
CA GLY A 189 -7.78 -1.03 -4.67
C GLY A 189 -9.21 -1.53 -4.92
N ASP A 190 -9.39 -2.82 -5.16
CA ASP A 190 -10.60 -3.50 -5.59
C ASP A 190 -11.48 -4.00 -4.43
N GLY A 191 -11.54 -3.25 -3.32
CA GLY A 191 -12.21 -3.67 -2.09
C GLY A 191 -13.75 -3.62 -2.07
N GLY A 192 -14.40 -3.08 -3.11
CA GLY A 192 -15.87 -3.09 -3.21
C GLY A 192 -16.59 -1.78 -2.86
N ASN A 193 -15.94 -0.62 -3.01
CA ASN A 193 -16.59 0.66 -2.75
C ASN A 193 -17.68 1.01 -3.78
N ARG A 194 -18.46 2.05 -3.49
CA ARG A 194 -19.63 2.48 -4.28
C ARG A 194 -19.32 3.06 -5.66
N GLU A 195 -18.08 3.45 -5.94
CA GLU A 195 -17.70 4.06 -7.21
C GLU A 195 -17.54 3.02 -8.33
N GLY A 196 -17.40 1.74 -7.96
CA GLY A 196 -17.35 0.63 -8.89
C GLY A 196 -15.96 0.39 -9.51
N LEU A 197 -15.89 -0.58 -10.42
CA LEU A 197 -14.64 -1.09 -10.97
C LEU A 197 -14.07 -0.21 -12.09
N ALA A 198 -12.75 -0.04 -12.08
CA ALA A 198 -11.98 0.57 -13.15
C ALA A 198 -11.67 -0.47 -14.24
N SER A 199 -12.48 -0.56 -15.29
CA SER A 199 -12.42 -1.65 -16.28
C SER A 199 -11.57 -1.39 -17.53
N LYS A 200 -10.97 -0.20 -17.66
CA LYS A 200 -10.24 0.23 -18.86
C LYS A 200 -8.74 0.24 -18.62
N TYR A 201 -7.99 -0.42 -19.50
CA TYR A 201 -6.53 -0.52 -19.41
C TYR A 201 -5.84 -0.01 -20.67
N GLN A 202 -4.57 0.36 -20.51
CA GLN A 202 -3.66 0.63 -21.61
C GLN A 202 -3.55 -0.60 -22.54
N ASN A 203 -3.55 -0.33 -23.85
CA ASN A 203 -3.42 -1.32 -24.91
C ASN A 203 -2.39 -0.81 -25.93
N PRO A 204 -1.28 -1.54 -26.21
CA PRO A 204 -0.93 -2.87 -25.68
C PRO A 204 -0.69 -2.90 -24.16
N LYS A 205 -0.83 -4.09 -23.54
CA LYS A 205 -0.47 -4.32 -22.13
C LYS A 205 1.04 -4.04 -21.96
N PRO A 206 1.47 -3.18 -21.02
CA PRO A 206 2.90 -2.99 -20.75
C PRO A 206 3.56 -4.30 -20.31
N ASP A 207 4.78 -4.57 -20.79
CA ASP A 207 5.50 -5.82 -20.47
C ASP A 207 5.74 -6.03 -18.96
N ILE A 208 5.86 -4.94 -18.21
CA ILE A 208 6.02 -4.98 -16.76
C ILE A 208 4.74 -5.35 -16.00
N SER A 209 3.56 -5.21 -16.61
CA SER A 209 2.27 -5.62 -16.04
C SER A 209 2.04 -7.10 -16.34
N LEU A 210 2.07 -7.95 -15.31
CA LEU A 210 2.00 -9.40 -15.48
C LEU A 210 0.56 -9.90 -15.44
N PHE A 211 -0.22 -9.42 -14.48
CA PHE A 211 -1.64 -9.77 -14.30
C PHE A 211 -2.46 -8.52 -14.00
N ARG A 212 -3.65 -8.39 -14.59
CA ARG A 212 -4.57 -7.28 -14.34
C ARG A 212 -6.02 -7.72 -14.55
N GLU A 213 -6.89 -7.44 -13.60
CA GLU A 213 -8.29 -7.84 -13.63
C GLU A 213 -9.16 -6.79 -12.92
N ALA A 214 -10.25 -6.39 -13.57
CA ALA A 214 -11.24 -5.51 -12.98
C ALA A 214 -12.38 -6.35 -12.39
N SER A 215 -12.15 -6.84 -11.18
CA SER A 215 -13.12 -7.54 -10.32
C SER A 215 -12.84 -7.15 -8.88
N PHE A 216 -13.84 -7.25 -8.01
CA PHE A 216 -13.60 -7.03 -6.58
C PHE A 216 -12.88 -8.21 -5.97
N GLY A 217 -12.08 -7.97 -4.95
CA GLY A 217 -11.25 -9.02 -4.38
C GLY A 217 -10.53 -8.62 -3.11
N HIS A 218 -9.70 -9.55 -2.63
CA HIS A 218 -8.78 -9.33 -1.53
C HIS A 218 -7.55 -10.22 -1.69
N GLY A 219 -6.49 -9.88 -0.95
CA GLY A 219 -5.21 -10.55 -1.02
C GLY A 219 -4.87 -11.24 0.28
N GLU A 220 -4.19 -12.37 0.18
CA GLU A 220 -3.58 -13.05 1.31
C GLU A 220 -2.08 -13.18 1.09
N LEU A 221 -1.31 -12.73 2.09
CA LEU A 221 0.14 -12.84 2.11
C LEU A 221 0.56 -13.79 3.23
N ASN A 222 1.13 -14.93 2.85
CA ASN A 222 1.65 -15.92 3.78
C ASN A 222 3.19 -15.92 3.75
N VAL A 223 3.81 -15.24 4.71
CA VAL A 223 5.26 -15.25 4.89
C VAL A 223 5.68 -16.57 5.55
N VAL A 224 6.28 -17.46 4.76
CA VAL A 224 6.60 -18.81 5.21
C VAL A 224 7.91 -18.86 5.98
N ASN A 225 8.92 -18.13 5.51
CA ASN A 225 10.24 -18.05 6.14
C ASN A 225 10.99 -16.79 5.66
N ALA A 226 12.28 -16.67 6.02
CA ALA A 226 13.13 -15.54 5.67
C ALA A 226 13.36 -15.34 4.16
N THR A 227 13.01 -16.31 3.31
CA THR A 227 13.31 -16.27 1.87
C THR A 227 12.06 -16.38 1.01
N HIS A 228 10.99 -17.05 1.44
CA HIS A 228 9.79 -17.27 0.64
C HIS A 228 8.50 -16.82 1.33
N ALA A 229 7.66 -16.14 0.55
CA ALA A 229 6.29 -15.80 0.91
C ALA A 229 5.36 -16.15 -0.26
N LEU A 230 4.13 -16.57 0.03
CA LEU A 230 3.11 -16.83 -0.97
C LEU A 230 2.13 -15.66 -0.98
N TRP A 231 1.93 -15.06 -2.15
CA TRP A 231 0.85 -14.12 -2.40
C TRP A 231 -0.26 -14.81 -3.18
N THR A 232 -1.51 -14.60 -2.77
CA THR A 232 -2.70 -15.00 -3.51
C THR A 232 -3.70 -13.86 -3.55
N TRP A 233 -4.28 -13.61 -4.73
CA TRP A 233 -5.43 -12.73 -4.88
C TRP A 233 -6.68 -13.57 -5.14
N HIS A 234 -7.73 -13.24 -4.40
CA HIS A 234 -9.01 -13.93 -4.38
C HIS A 234 -10.09 -12.98 -4.89
N ARG A 235 -10.81 -13.40 -5.94
CA ARG A 235 -11.91 -12.64 -6.51
C ARG A 235 -13.20 -12.90 -5.71
N ASN A 236 -14.01 -11.85 -5.53
CA ASN A 236 -15.27 -11.89 -4.77
C ASN A 236 -16.52 -12.08 -5.66
N ASP A 237 -16.37 -12.10 -6.99
CA ASP A 237 -17.48 -12.27 -7.95
C ASP A 237 -17.95 -13.74 -8.08
N ASP A 238 -17.23 -14.67 -7.46
CA ASP A 238 -17.56 -16.10 -7.45
C ASP A 238 -18.34 -16.45 -6.16
N ASP A 239 -19.29 -17.39 -6.22
CA ASP A 239 -20.09 -17.84 -5.05
C ASP A 239 -19.21 -18.47 -3.92
N GLU A 240 -17.93 -18.72 -4.21
CA GLU A 240 -16.94 -19.31 -3.33
C GLU A 240 -15.61 -18.54 -3.44
N ALA A 241 -14.76 -18.59 -2.43
CA ALA A 241 -13.44 -17.97 -2.48
C ALA A 241 -12.54 -18.67 -3.54
N VAL A 242 -12.38 -18.04 -4.71
CA VAL A 242 -11.54 -18.55 -5.79
C VAL A 242 -10.21 -17.79 -5.82
N VAL A 243 -9.11 -18.53 -5.70
CA VAL A 243 -7.76 -18.00 -5.96
C VAL A 243 -7.63 -17.78 -7.47
N SER A 244 -7.75 -16.53 -7.90
CA SER A 244 -7.63 -16.14 -9.30
C SER A 244 -6.17 -15.94 -9.71
N GLU A 245 -5.30 -15.60 -8.75
CA GLU A 245 -3.88 -15.36 -9.01
C GLU A 245 -3.01 -15.79 -7.84
N SER A 246 -1.83 -16.35 -8.12
CA SER A 246 -0.90 -16.82 -7.08
C SER A 246 0.55 -16.72 -7.54
N ILE A 247 1.42 -16.27 -6.64
CA ILE A 247 2.87 -16.18 -6.89
C ILE A 247 3.68 -16.43 -5.63
N TRP A 248 4.78 -17.18 -5.77
CA TRP A 248 5.84 -17.24 -4.78
C TRP A 248 6.76 -16.03 -4.92
N LEU A 249 6.86 -15.26 -3.85
CA LEU A 249 7.79 -14.16 -3.71
C LEU A 249 9.07 -14.67 -3.05
N THR A 250 10.21 -14.19 -3.53
CA THR A 250 11.52 -14.43 -2.90
C THR A 250 12.05 -13.13 -2.32
N SER A 251 12.46 -13.13 -1.04
CA SER A 251 13.01 -11.93 -0.40
C SER A 251 14.32 -11.49 -1.07
N LEU A 252 14.43 -10.20 -1.38
CA LEU A 252 15.64 -9.57 -1.90
C LEU A 252 16.80 -9.62 -0.91
N SER A 253 16.53 -9.75 0.40
CA SER A 253 17.59 -9.98 1.39
C SER A 253 18.35 -11.28 1.14
N SER A 254 17.69 -12.27 0.56
CA SER A 254 18.25 -13.60 0.25
C SER A 254 18.90 -13.68 -1.14
N ASN A 255 18.74 -12.65 -1.98
CA ASN A 255 19.30 -12.62 -3.33
C ASN A 255 20.71 -11.97 -3.33
N PRO A 256 21.80 -12.75 -3.52
CA PRO A 256 23.17 -12.22 -3.47
C PRO A 256 23.51 -11.27 -4.64
N ALA A 257 22.72 -11.30 -5.72
CA ALA A 257 22.89 -10.38 -6.85
C ALA A 257 22.37 -8.96 -6.52
N CYS A 258 21.41 -8.85 -5.59
CA CYS A 258 20.81 -7.58 -5.18
C CYS A 258 21.57 -7.03 -3.97
N LYS A 259 22.68 -6.34 -4.24
CA LYS A 259 23.51 -5.71 -3.21
C LYS A 259 22.97 -4.32 -2.85
N VAL A 260 23.11 -3.96 -1.57
CA VAL A 260 22.88 -2.59 -1.12
C VAL A 260 23.90 -1.70 -1.82
N GLN A 261 23.43 -0.73 -2.59
CA GLN A 261 24.29 0.31 -3.12
C GLN A 261 24.53 1.32 -1.99
N ASN A 262 25.79 1.44 -1.55
CA ASN A 262 26.23 2.43 -0.56
C ASN A 262 26.02 3.85 -1.08
#